data_AF-A0A210W9M4-F1
#
_entry.id   AF-A0A210W9M4-F1
#
_cell.length_a   1.000
_cell.length_b   1.000
_cell.length_c   1.000
_cell.angle_alpha   90.00
_cell.angle_beta   90.00
_cell.angle_gamma   90.00
#
_symmetry.space_group_name_H-M   'P 1'
#
loop_
_entity.id
_entity.type
_entity.pdbx_description
1 polymer ?
#
loop_
_entity_poly.entity_id
_entity_poly.type
_entity_poly.pdbx_seq_one_letter_code
_entity_poly.pdbx_strand_id
1 'polypeptide(L)'
;MVQMGLGIRGLQNVAKGGFLLSLMVGTGIETLDFIFNDEKTIHDLVAGIGVEAVKAGPGTLAGIVAATITAGMTTVAVMPLFATAVAVLITGFALNQADTYWRVKSRQK
;
A
#
# COMPACT_ATOMS: atom_id res chain seq x y z
N MET A 1 6.51 31.92 -6.67
CA MET A 1 6.54 30.59 -7.34
C MET A 1 7.25 29.49 -6.54
N VAL A 2 7.41 29.62 -5.20
CA VAL A 2 8.17 28.64 -4.37
C VAL A 2 7.30 27.49 -3.82
N GLN A 3 5.98 27.52 -4.05
CA GLN A 3 5.03 26.64 -3.36
C GLN A 3 4.71 25.31 -4.09
N MET A 4 5.05 25.19 -5.38
CA MET A 4 4.75 23.99 -6.18
C MET A 4 5.69 22.80 -5.90
N GLY A 5 6.92 23.05 -5.43
CA GLY A 5 7.91 22.00 -5.16
C GLY A 5 7.78 21.31 -3.81
N LEU A 6 7.21 21.98 -2.80
CA LEU A 6 7.02 21.43 -1.46
C LEU A 6 5.84 20.45 -1.41
N GLY A 7 4.76 20.71 -2.16
CA GLY A 7 3.60 19.83 -2.20
C GLY A 7 3.90 18.44 -2.75
N ILE A 8 4.65 18.36 -3.86
CA ILE A 8 5.04 17.08 -4.47
C ILE A 8 6.00 16.30 -3.57
N ARG A 9 6.96 16.98 -2.93
CA ARG A 9 7.87 16.34 -1.97
C ARG A 9 7.13 15.86 -0.71
N GLY A 10 6.16 16.63 -0.23
CA GLY A 10 5.28 16.22 0.87
C GLY A 10 4.44 15.00 0.51
N LEU A 11 3.84 14.97 -0.67
CA LEU A 11 3.09 13.81 -1.18
C LEU A 11 3.97 12.56 -1.32
N GLN A 12 5.19 12.70 -1.82
CA GLN A 12 6.13 11.57 -1.89
C GLN A 12 6.51 11.05 -0.50
N ASN A 13 6.71 11.93 0.48
CA ASN A 13 7.01 11.53 1.85
C ASN A 13 5.81 10.83 2.51
N VAL A 14 4.58 11.31 2.28
CA VAL A 14 3.35 10.67 2.75
C VAL A 14 3.17 9.31 2.10
N ALA A 15 3.40 9.20 0.78
CA ALA A 15 3.32 7.93 0.06
C ALA A 15 4.34 6.90 0.59
N LYS A 16 5.60 7.33 0.80
CA LYS A 16 6.64 6.49 1.43
C LYS A 16 6.29 6.10 2.86
N GLY A 17 5.78 7.04 3.65
CA GLY A 17 5.35 6.79 5.03
C GLY A 17 4.19 5.79 5.09
N GLY A 18 3.20 5.95 4.21
CA GLY A 18 2.07 5.03 4.09
C GLY A 18 2.50 3.63 3.65
N PHE A 19 3.41 3.52 2.68
CA PHE A 19 4.02 2.26 2.28
C PHE A 19 4.71 1.57 3.46
N LEU A 20 5.59 2.28 4.17
CA LEU A 20 6.31 1.74 5.33
C LEU A 20 5.36 1.33 6.46
N LEU A 21 4.32 2.12 6.73
CA LEU A 21 3.27 1.78 7.68
C LEU A 21 2.56 0.48 7.30
N SER A 22 2.15 0.35 6.04
CA SER A 22 1.50 -0.88 5.57
C SER A 22 2.41 -2.10 5.69
N LEU A 23 3.70 -1.94 5.41
CA LEU A 23 4.69 -3.00 5.52
C LEU A 23 4.92 -3.40 6.97
N MET A 24 5.09 -2.42 7.87
CA MET A 24 5.33 -2.66 9.30
C MET A 24 4.14 -3.34 9.97
N VAL A 25 2.93 -2.80 9.72
CA VAL A 25 1.70 -3.37 10.28
C VAL A 25 1.47 -4.77 9.71
N GLY A 26 1.60 -4.92 8.40
CA GLY A 26 1.43 -6.21 7.73
C GLY A 26 2.40 -7.28 8.21
N THR A 27 3.69 -6.94 8.27
CA THR A 27 4.73 -7.82 8.83
C THR A 27 4.41 -8.20 10.28
N GLY A 28 3.93 -7.27 11.09
CA GLY A 28 3.50 -7.54 12.46
C GLY A 28 2.37 -8.56 12.51
N ILE A 29 1.35 -8.43 11.64
CA ILE A 29 0.22 -9.38 11.56
C ILE A 29 0.72 -10.77 11.15
N GLU A 30 1.55 -10.88 10.11
CA GLU A 30 2.05 -12.18 9.66
C GLU A 30 2.98 -12.83 10.69
N THR A 31 3.77 -12.03 11.42
CA THR A 31 4.62 -12.52 12.51
C THR A 31 3.78 -13.06 13.68
N LEU A 32 2.72 -12.36 14.05
CA LEU A 32 1.79 -12.84 15.07
C LEU A 32 1.11 -14.13 14.64
N ASP A 33 0.65 -14.21 13.38
CA ASP A 33 0.04 -15.43 12.83
C ASP A 33 1.02 -16.61 12.82
N PHE A 34 2.29 -16.38 12.48
CA PHE A 34 3.33 -17.41 12.57
C PHE A 34 3.58 -17.88 14.02
N ILE A 35 3.59 -16.98 15.01
CA ILE A 35 3.82 -17.34 16.42
C ILE A 35 2.63 -18.12 17.01
N PHE A 36 1.40 -17.78 16.61
CA PHE A 36 0.18 -18.37 17.18
C PHE A 36 -0.32 -19.61 16.43
N ASN A 37 0.25 -19.92 15.27
CA ASN A 37 -0.25 -20.98 14.39
C ASN A 37 0.83 -22.01 14.07
N ASP A 38 0.77 -23.15 14.76
CA ASP A 38 1.78 -24.23 14.66
C ASP A 38 1.83 -24.90 13.28
N GLU A 39 0.80 -24.71 12.44
CA GLU A 39 0.78 -25.20 11.05
C GLU A 39 1.64 -24.34 10.11
N LYS A 40 2.01 -23.12 10.51
CA LYS A 40 2.77 -22.21 9.66
C LYS A 40 4.27 -22.40 9.79
N THR A 41 4.92 -22.46 8.63
CA THR A 41 6.38 -22.56 8.51
C THR A 41 7.02 -21.19 8.27
N ILE A 42 8.35 -21.12 8.44
CA ILE A 42 9.13 -19.91 8.14
C ILE A 42 8.95 -19.47 6.67
N HIS A 43 8.70 -20.41 5.75
CA HIS A 43 8.42 -20.09 4.35
C HIS A 43 7.11 -19.33 4.19
N ASP A 44 6.07 -19.69 4.95
CA ASP A 44 4.78 -19.00 4.92
C ASP A 44 4.89 -17.58 5.48
N LEU A 45 5.71 -17.39 6.51
CA LEU A 45 5.99 -16.07 7.08
C LEU A 45 6.69 -15.15 6.07
N VAL A 46 7.79 -15.61 5.47
CA VAL A 46 8.55 -14.79 4.49
C VAL A 46 7.73 -14.56 3.22
N ALA A 47 6.97 -15.55 2.76
CA ALA A 47 6.06 -15.41 1.63
C ALA A 47 4.92 -14.42 1.94
N GLY A 48 4.33 -14.50 3.12
CA GLY A 48 3.26 -13.60 3.58
C GLY A 48 3.70 -12.14 3.62
N ILE A 49 4.85 -11.87 4.24
CA ILE A 49 5.47 -10.53 4.25
C ILE A 49 5.77 -10.05 2.82
N GLY A 50 6.32 -10.94 1.98
CA GLY A 50 6.60 -10.63 0.58
C GLY A 50 5.36 -10.24 -0.23
N VAL A 51 4.26 -10.97 -0.06
CA VAL A 51 2.98 -10.67 -0.72
C VAL A 51 2.45 -9.31 -0.28
N GLU A 52 2.58 -8.95 1.00
CA GLU A 52 2.12 -7.66 1.49
C GLU A 52 2.97 -6.50 1.00
N ALA A 53 4.29 -6.68 0.90
CA ALA A 53 5.18 -5.72 0.25
C ALA A 53 4.79 -5.48 -1.22
N VAL A 54 4.49 -6.57 -1.95
CA VAL A 54 4.05 -6.51 -3.35
C VAL A 54 2.68 -5.86 -3.48
N LYS A 55 1.75 -6.04 -2.54
CA LYS A 55 0.45 -5.34 -2.58
C LYS A 55 0.59 -3.84 -2.27
N ALA A 56 1.45 -3.49 -1.31
CA ALA A 56 1.67 -2.11 -0.92
C ALA A 56 2.34 -1.26 -2.03
N GLY A 57 3.20 -1.86 -2.85
CA GLY A 57 3.91 -1.18 -3.94
C GLY A 57 3.00 -0.51 -4.98
N PRO A 58 2.17 -1.27 -5.72
CA PRO A 58 1.24 -0.73 -6.71
C PRO A 58 0.19 0.19 -6.10
N GLY A 59 -0.26 -0.06 -4.86
CA GLY A 59 -1.13 0.87 -4.14
C GLY A 59 -0.50 2.25 -3.97
N THR A 60 0.77 2.29 -3.56
CA THR A 60 1.53 3.53 -3.40
C THR A 60 1.74 4.25 -4.74
N LEU A 61 2.06 3.50 -5.80
CA LEU A 61 2.22 4.05 -7.15
C LEU A 61 0.91 4.63 -7.68
N ALA A 62 -0.21 3.92 -7.53
CA ALA A 62 -1.53 4.41 -7.92
C ALA A 62 -1.90 5.71 -7.18
N GLY A 63 -1.58 5.78 -5.88
CA GLY A 63 -1.73 6.99 -5.08
C GLY A 63 -0.94 8.18 -5.64
N ILE A 64 0.35 7.98 -5.96
CA ILE A 64 1.20 9.03 -6.52
C ILE A 64 0.69 9.49 -7.89
N VAL A 65 0.31 8.56 -8.77
CA VAL A 65 -0.24 8.90 -10.10
C VAL A 65 -1.51 9.74 -9.95
N ALA A 66 -2.45 9.31 -9.10
CA ALA A 66 -3.68 10.05 -8.84
C ALA A 66 -3.42 11.45 -8.25
N ALA A 67 -2.46 11.56 -7.32
CA ALA A 67 -2.04 12.83 -6.75
C ALA A 67 -1.49 13.79 -7.83
N THR A 68 -0.65 13.27 -8.73
CA THR A 68 0.04 14.06 -9.76
C THR A 68 -0.96 14.59 -10.80
N ILE A 69 -1.90 13.75 -11.24
CA ILE A 69 -2.98 14.15 -12.15
C ILE A 69 -3.83 15.23 -11.48
N THR A 70 -4.27 14.99 -10.25
CA THR A 70 -5.16 15.92 -9.53
C THR A 70 -4.47 17.24 -9.24
N ALA A 71 -3.19 17.24 -8.88
CA ALA A 71 -2.41 18.47 -8.68
C ALA A 71 -2.25 19.30 -9.96
N GLY A 72 -2.30 18.68 -11.14
CA GLY A 72 -2.31 19.39 -12.42
C GLY A 72 -3.68 19.97 -12.80
N MET A 73 -4.77 19.45 -12.22
CA MET A 73 -6.14 19.83 -12.58
C MET A 73 -6.77 20.85 -11.62
N THR A 74 -6.27 20.97 -10.39
CA THR A 74 -6.84 21.87 -9.38
C THR A 74 -5.77 22.56 -8.55
N THR A 75 -6.07 23.79 -8.14
CA THR A 75 -5.23 24.61 -7.26
C THR A 75 -5.52 24.36 -5.77
N VAL A 76 -6.55 23.55 -5.45
CA VAL A 76 -6.94 23.23 -4.08
C VAL A 76 -5.99 22.19 -3.50
N ALA A 77 -5.18 22.57 -2.52
CA ALA A 77 -4.12 21.72 -1.94
C ALA A 77 -4.61 20.40 -1.32
N VAL A 78 -5.87 20.34 -0.86
CA VAL A 78 -6.45 19.14 -0.24
C VAL A 78 -6.85 18.08 -1.28
N MET A 79 -7.13 18.49 -2.52
CA MET A 79 -7.65 17.59 -3.55
C MET A 79 -6.66 16.49 -3.96
N PRO A 80 -5.36 16.76 -4.17
CA PRO A 80 -4.37 15.71 -4.43
C PRO A 80 -4.27 14.67 -3.30
N LEU A 81 -4.39 15.11 -2.04
CA LEU A 81 -4.37 14.20 -0.88
C LEU A 81 -5.59 13.29 -0.87
N PHE A 82 -6.77 13.84 -1.12
CA PHE A 82 -8.01 13.07 -1.24
C PHE A 82 -7.94 12.05 -2.39
N ALA A 83 -7.48 12.48 -3.57
CA ALA A 83 -7.31 11.60 -4.73
C ALA A 83 -6.33 10.46 -4.45
N THR A 84 -5.23 10.74 -3.73
CA THR A 84 -4.27 9.73 -3.27
C THR A 84 -4.96 8.67 -2.40
N ALA A 85 -5.73 9.11 -1.39
CA ALA A 85 -6.41 8.21 -0.46
C ALA A 85 -7.43 7.31 -1.18
N VAL A 86 -8.23 7.89 -2.08
CA VAL A 86 -9.20 7.14 -2.89
C VAL A 86 -8.51 6.14 -3.81
N ALA A 87 -7.44 6.54 -4.50
CA ALA A 87 -6.70 5.65 -5.38
C ALA A 87 -6.05 4.48 -4.63
N VAL A 88 -5.41 4.75 -3.49
CA VAL A 88 -4.83 3.70 -2.64
C VAL A 88 -5.90 2.74 -2.13
N LEU A 89 -7.08 3.23 -1.72
CA LEU A 89 -8.19 2.39 -1.29
C LEU A 89 -8.70 1.49 -2.42
N ILE A 90 -8.94 2.06 -3.61
CA ILE A 90 -9.44 1.30 -4.76
C ILE A 90 -8.42 0.23 -5.17
N THR A 91 -7.15 0.62 -5.32
CA THR A 91 -6.09 -0.31 -5.70
C THR A 91 -5.86 -1.38 -4.63
N GLY A 92 -5.86 -1.01 -3.35
CA GLY A 92 -5.74 -1.94 -2.24
C GLY A 92 -6.90 -2.95 -2.21
N PHE A 93 -8.13 -2.48 -2.39
CA PHE A 93 -9.30 -3.36 -2.47
C PHE A 93 -9.24 -4.31 -3.67
N ALA A 94 -8.89 -3.79 -4.86
CA ALA A 94 -8.75 -4.58 -6.07
C ALA A 94 -7.66 -5.66 -5.93
N LEU A 95 -6.50 -5.30 -5.37
CA LEU A 95 -5.40 -6.23 -5.13
C LEU A 95 -5.76 -7.28 -4.07
N ASN A 96 -6.52 -6.90 -3.04
CA ASN A 96 -6.96 -7.84 -2.02
C ASN A 96 -8.01 -8.83 -2.57
N GLN A 97 -8.91 -8.35 -3.42
CA GLN A 97 -9.87 -9.21 -4.11
C GLN A 97 -9.15 -10.16 -5.08
N ALA A 98 -8.18 -9.66 -5.85
CA ALA A 98 -7.37 -10.46 -6.76
C ALA A 98 -6.57 -11.54 -6.02
N ASP A 99 -5.98 -11.21 -4.87
CA ASP A 99 -5.28 -12.18 -4.01
C ASP A 99 -6.23 -13.25 -3.47
N THR A 100 -7.43 -12.85 -3.03
CA THR A 100 -8.44 -13.79 -2.53
C THR A 100 -8.89 -14.75 -3.64
N TYR A 101 -9.06 -14.23 -4.88
CA TYR A 101 -9.46 -15.02 -6.03
C TYR A 101 -8.36 -16.00 -6.49
N TRP A 102 -7.11 -15.55 -6.55
CA TRP A 102 -5.98 -16.39 -6.96
C TRP A 102 -5.39 -17.25 -5.84
N ARG A 103 -5.85 -17.06 -4.60
CA ARG A 103 -5.45 -17.84 -3.43
C ARG A 103 -3.94 -17.87 -3.25
N VAL A 104 -3.23 -16.78 -3.54
CA VAL A 104 -1.76 -16.75 -3.42
C VAL A 104 -1.34 -17.01 -1.98
N LYS A 105 -2.09 -16.49 -0.99
CA LYS A 105 -1.96 -16.86 0.44
C LYS A 105 -2.59 -18.22 0.83
N SER A 106 -3.48 -18.79 0.03
CA SER A 106 -4.30 -19.97 0.40
C SER A 106 -3.81 -21.29 -0.22
N ARG A 107 -2.80 -21.28 -1.09
CA ARG A 107 -2.17 -22.50 -1.62
C ARG A 107 -1.22 -23.19 -0.64
N GLN A 108 -0.98 -22.62 0.53
CA GLN A 108 -0.13 -23.21 1.58
C GLN A 108 -0.94 -23.76 2.78
N LYS A 109 -2.18 -24.19 2.52
CA LYS A 109 -2.87 -25.13 3.42
C LYS A 109 -2.64 -26.55 2.92
#